data_AF-A0A9P7X651-F1
#
_entry.id   AF-A0A9P7X651-F1
#
_cell.length_a   1.000
_cell.length_b   1.000
_cell.length_c   1.000
_cell.angle_alpha   90.00
_cell.angle_beta   90.00
_cell.angle_gamma   90.00
#
_symmetry.space_group_name_H-M   'P 1'
#
loop_
_entity.id
_entity.type
_entity.pdbx_description
1 polymer ?
#
loop_
_entity_poly.entity_id
_entity_poly.type
_entity_poly.pdbx_seq_one_letter_code
_entity_poly.pdbx_strand_id
1 'polypeptide(L)'
;MVGQPNQVLVNEYQPNQGISPHEDGPAYHPAVATLSLGSPTVLSIYAYEKPPIDISRAGAEATTPKGRAIRPDPIDHIFLEPRSLLILKGDIYKNHLHGISALTQDVIISKGRGNVGGGGVTVANEDMITDRWIREFLADQGRYVVTRSVRTSLTFRRVEKTAKMRGMLGKARLN
;
A
#
# COMPACT_ATOMS: atom_id res chain seq x y z
N MET A 1 -17.26 -12.61 -11.80
CA MET A 1 -15.82 -12.96 -11.96
C MET A 1 -15.01 -11.68 -12.08
N VAL A 2 -13.88 -11.59 -11.36
CA VAL A 2 -12.89 -10.54 -11.59
C VAL A 2 -12.27 -10.82 -12.97
N GLY A 3 -12.40 -9.89 -13.91
CA GLY A 3 -11.77 -10.05 -15.23
C GLY A 3 -10.28 -9.74 -15.18
N GLN A 4 -9.58 -10.09 -16.26
CA GLN A 4 -8.13 -9.95 -16.35
C GLN A 4 -7.68 -8.48 -16.22
N PRO A 5 -6.50 -8.21 -15.60
CA PRO A 5 -5.88 -6.89 -15.64
C PRO A 5 -5.73 -6.41 -17.08
N ASN A 6 -5.93 -5.12 -17.30
CA ASN A 6 -5.82 -4.48 -18.61
C ASN A 6 -4.89 -3.25 -18.61
N GLN A 7 -4.22 -3.00 -17.47
CA GLN A 7 -3.26 -1.93 -17.29
C GLN A 7 -2.12 -2.44 -16.39
N VAL A 8 -0.90 -2.01 -16.70
CA VAL A 8 0.29 -2.23 -15.88
C VAL A 8 1.01 -0.91 -15.65
N LEU A 9 1.36 -0.64 -14.39
CA LEU A 9 2.25 0.44 -13.98
C LEU A 9 3.60 -0.17 -13.60
N VAL A 10 4.68 0.40 -14.13
CA VAL A 10 6.05 0.01 -13.79
C VAL A 10 6.67 1.11 -12.94
N ASN A 11 7.21 0.74 -11.77
CA ASN A 11 7.96 1.64 -10.90
C ASN A 11 9.37 1.07 -10.68
N GLU A 12 10.38 1.92 -10.73
CA GLU A 12 11.75 1.63 -10.31
C GLU A 12 12.10 2.48 -9.08
N TYR A 13 12.80 1.89 -8.12
CA TYR A 13 13.28 2.55 -6.93
C TYR A 13 14.77 2.26 -6.76
N GLN A 14 15.56 3.34 -6.71
CA GLN A 14 16.93 3.31 -6.22
C GLN A 14 16.94 3.27 -4.68
N PRO A 15 18.06 2.88 -4.05
CA PRO A 15 18.24 3.10 -2.61
C PRO A 15 17.94 4.55 -2.23
N ASN A 16 17.28 4.76 -1.10
CA ASN A 16 16.80 6.06 -0.63
C ASN A 16 15.66 6.69 -1.46
N GLN A 17 15.04 5.96 -2.39
CA GLN A 17 13.78 6.35 -3.01
C GLN A 17 12.60 5.59 -2.40
N GLY A 18 11.42 6.16 -2.57
CA GLY A 18 10.18 5.64 -2.01
C GLY A 18 8.98 6.28 -2.67
N ILE A 19 7.80 5.99 -2.13
CA ILE A 19 6.54 6.63 -2.53
C ILE A 19 5.74 6.93 -1.26
N SER A 20 5.23 8.16 -1.17
CA SER A 20 4.43 8.58 -0.02
C SER A 20 3.16 7.73 0.11
N PRO A 21 2.54 7.68 1.30
CA PRO A 21 1.28 6.97 1.49
C PRO A 21 0.22 7.46 0.50
N HIS A 22 -0.31 6.55 -0.31
CA HIS A 22 -1.31 6.84 -1.33
C HIS A 22 -2.30 5.68 -1.49
N GLU A 23 -3.39 5.95 -2.18
CA GLU A 23 -4.35 4.95 -2.65
C GLU A 23 -4.18 4.78 -4.17
N ASP A 24 -4.58 3.62 -4.69
CA ASP A 24 -4.59 3.40 -6.15
C ASP A 24 -5.71 4.19 -6.85
N GLY A 25 -6.74 4.58 -6.11
CA GLY A 25 -7.86 5.40 -6.59
C GLY A 25 -9.09 4.59 -7.04
N PRO A 26 -10.25 5.26 -7.16
CA PRO A 26 -11.54 4.60 -7.36
C PRO A 26 -11.80 4.15 -8.80
N ALA A 27 -10.92 4.47 -9.75
CA ALA A 27 -11.09 4.16 -11.17
C ALA A 27 -10.87 2.68 -11.53
N TYR A 28 -10.31 1.91 -10.59
CA TYR A 28 -9.98 0.51 -10.81
C TYR A 28 -10.93 -0.41 -10.03
N HIS A 29 -11.13 -1.62 -10.57
CA HIS A 29 -11.73 -2.71 -9.81
C HIS A 29 -10.96 -2.88 -8.49
N PRO A 30 -11.61 -3.16 -7.34
CA PRO A 30 -11.01 -3.10 -6.00
C PRO A 30 -10.08 -4.30 -5.67
N ALA A 31 -9.13 -4.55 -6.56
CA ALA A 31 -8.05 -5.50 -6.45
C ALA A 31 -6.88 -5.07 -7.33
N VAL A 32 -5.68 -5.06 -6.76
CA VAL A 32 -4.41 -4.81 -7.45
C VAL A 32 -3.45 -5.95 -7.16
N ALA A 33 -2.61 -6.30 -8.13
CA ALA A 33 -1.54 -7.27 -7.96
C ALA A 33 -0.19 -6.62 -8.29
N THR A 34 0.78 -6.71 -7.38
CA THR A 34 2.10 -6.10 -7.52
C THR A 34 3.17 -7.17 -7.46
N LEU A 35 3.88 -7.37 -8.58
CA LEU A 35 5.06 -8.22 -8.66
C LEU A 35 6.29 -7.40 -8.25
N SER A 36 7.07 -7.88 -7.27
CA SER A 36 8.33 -7.25 -6.86
C SER A 36 9.52 -7.96 -7.48
N LEU A 37 10.48 -7.22 -8.03
CA LEU A 37 11.69 -7.73 -8.69
C LEU A 37 12.93 -6.94 -8.24
N GLY A 38 14.11 -7.56 -8.38
CA GLY A 38 15.37 -6.95 -7.98
C GLY A 38 15.57 -7.02 -6.46
N SER A 39 15.50 -5.88 -5.78
CA SER A 39 15.71 -5.77 -4.32
C SER A 39 14.42 -5.97 -3.49
N PRO A 40 14.50 -6.57 -2.29
CA PRO A 40 13.40 -6.55 -1.32
C PRO A 40 13.08 -5.15 -0.81
N THR A 41 11.89 -4.98 -0.22
CA THR A 41 11.54 -3.76 0.51
C THR A 41 10.43 -4.02 1.52
N VAL A 42 10.21 -3.08 2.44
CA VAL A 42 9.04 -3.04 3.30
C VAL A 42 8.00 -2.05 2.75
N LEU A 43 6.77 -2.55 2.54
CA LEU A 43 5.60 -1.73 2.27
C LEU A 43 4.88 -1.42 3.59
N SER A 44 4.64 -0.15 3.87
CA SER A 44 3.90 0.30 5.05
C SER A 44 2.44 0.54 4.69
N ILE A 45 1.53 0.07 5.53
CA ILE A 45 0.07 0.28 5.41
C ILE A 45 -0.34 1.36 6.40
N TYR A 46 -1.11 2.33 5.94
CA TYR A 46 -1.57 3.47 6.74
C TYR A 46 -3.10 3.53 6.76
N ALA A 47 -3.62 4.10 7.83
CA ALA A 47 -5.02 4.46 7.95
C ALA A 47 -5.18 5.99 7.93
N TYR A 48 -6.35 6.45 7.53
CA TYR A 48 -6.75 7.83 7.78
C TYR A 48 -7.02 8.06 9.27
N GLU A 49 -6.80 9.28 9.74
CA GLU A 49 -7.28 9.70 11.05
C GLU A 49 -8.81 9.58 11.11
N LYS A 50 -9.32 9.13 12.26
CA LYS A 50 -10.76 9.16 12.51
C LYS A 50 -11.17 10.64 12.59
N PRO A 51 -12.21 11.07 11.86
CA PRO A 51 -12.72 12.42 12.06
C PRO A 51 -13.11 12.59 13.54
N PRO A 52 -12.91 13.77 14.13
CA PRO A 52 -13.43 14.06 15.46
C PRO A 52 -14.91 13.66 15.51
N ILE A 53 -15.32 12.94 16.56
CA ILE A 53 -16.74 12.63 16.76
C ILE A 53 -17.43 13.96 17.04
N ASP A 54 -18.09 14.52 16.04
CA ASP A 54 -18.90 15.71 16.21
C ASP A 54 -20.26 15.30 16.79
N ILE A 55 -20.33 15.27 18.13
CA ILE A 55 -21.54 14.92 18.89
C ILE A 55 -22.69 15.91 18.58
N SER A 56 -22.41 17.05 17.95
CA SER A 56 -23.42 18.06 17.59
C SER A 56 -24.13 17.80 16.24
N ARG A 57 -23.65 16.83 15.43
CA ARG A 57 -24.17 16.56 14.07
C ARG A 57 -24.72 15.15 13.87
N ALA A 58 -25.29 14.55 14.93
CA ALA A 58 -26.01 13.29 14.83
C ALA A 58 -27.24 13.43 13.92
N GLY A 59 -27.05 13.27 12.59
CA GLY A 59 -28.12 13.34 11.59
C GLY A 59 -27.75 13.94 10.24
N ALA A 60 -26.56 14.52 10.06
CA ALA A 60 -26.13 15.03 8.75
C ALA A 60 -25.42 13.92 7.94
N GLU A 61 -25.87 13.67 6.71
CA GLU A 61 -25.18 12.77 5.77
C GLU A 61 -23.70 13.17 5.65
N ALA A 62 -22.81 12.19 5.86
CA ALA A 62 -21.37 12.38 5.82
C ALA A 62 -20.94 12.75 4.40
N THR A 63 -20.81 14.05 4.13
CA THR A 63 -20.08 14.53 2.95
C THR A 63 -18.61 14.15 3.14
N THR A 64 -18.06 13.35 2.22
CA THR A 64 -16.64 12.96 2.26
C THR A 64 -15.77 14.22 2.28
N PRO A 65 -15.00 14.48 3.35
CA PRO A 65 -14.17 15.68 3.44
C PRO A 65 -13.11 15.67 2.33
N LYS A 66 -12.91 16.80 1.66
CA LYS A 66 -11.72 17.00 0.82
C LYS A 66 -10.49 17.05 1.74
N GLY A 67 -9.60 16.08 1.61
CA GLY A 67 -8.35 15.99 2.38
C GLY A 67 -8.52 15.34 3.75
N ARG A 68 -8.60 14.01 3.81
CA ARG A 68 -8.53 13.26 5.07
C ARG A 68 -7.07 13.20 5.54
N ALA A 69 -6.82 13.57 6.80
CA ALA A 69 -5.50 13.42 7.41
C ALA A 69 -5.11 11.95 7.49
N ILE A 70 -3.83 11.65 7.22
CA ILE A 70 -3.26 10.29 7.29
C ILE A 70 -2.60 10.16 8.65
N ARG A 71 -2.83 9.04 9.35
CA ARG A 71 -2.14 8.75 10.60
C ARG A 71 -0.63 8.73 10.34
N PRO A 72 0.20 9.38 11.18
CA PRO A 72 1.65 9.42 10.95
C PRO A 72 2.29 8.04 11.05
N ASP A 73 1.83 7.20 11.97
CA ASP A 73 2.32 5.83 12.14
C ASP A 73 1.56 4.85 11.22
N PRO A 74 2.28 3.99 10.49
CA PRO A 74 1.70 2.84 9.83
C PRO A 74 0.93 1.96 10.81
N ILE A 75 -0.15 1.34 10.34
CA ILE A 75 -0.90 0.35 11.12
C ILE A 75 -0.30 -1.06 10.99
N ASP A 76 0.44 -1.31 9.91
CA ASP A 76 1.12 -2.58 9.67
C ASP A 76 2.18 -2.42 8.56
N HIS A 77 3.00 -3.46 8.38
CA HIS A 77 4.04 -3.54 7.37
C HIS A 77 4.02 -4.90 6.67
N ILE A 78 4.39 -4.93 5.39
CA ILE A 78 4.50 -6.15 4.60
C ILE A 78 5.91 -6.21 4.01
N PHE A 79 6.62 -7.31 4.25
CA PHE A 79 7.91 -7.55 3.61
C PHE A 79 7.72 -8.12 2.21
N LEU A 80 8.29 -7.46 1.21
CA LEU A 80 8.17 -7.83 -0.20
C LEU A 80 9.50 -8.37 -0.70
N GLU A 81 9.64 -9.69 -0.72
CA GLU A 81 10.81 -10.38 -1.28
C GLU A 81 10.85 -10.24 -2.83
N PRO A 82 12.03 -10.32 -3.45
CA PRO A 82 12.13 -10.42 -4.91
C PRO A 82 11.40 -11.67 -5.41
N ARG A 83 10.66 -11.53 -6.51
CA ARG A 83 9.79 -12.55 -7.11
C ARG A 83 8.55 -12.89 -6.27
N SER A 84 8.16 -12.02 -5.34
CA SER A 84 6.87 -12.11 -4.64
C SER A 84 5.75 -11.38 -5.39
N LEU A 85 4.53 -11.88 -5.22
CA LEU A 85 3.30 -11.25 -5.72
C LEU A 85 2.43 -10.82 -4.54
N LEU A 86 2.28 -9.50 -4.35
CA LEU A 86 1.33 -8.95 -3.38
C LEU A 86 -0.02 -8.71 -4.05
N ILE A 87 -1.11 -9.18 -3.43
CA ILE A 87 -2.47 -8.90 -3.89
C ILE A 87 -3.20 -8.11 -2.79
N LEU A 88 -3.51 -6.84 -3.06
CA LEU A 88 -4.35 -6.03 -2.19
C LEU A 88 -5.76 -6.00 -2.74
N LYS A 89 -6.75 -6.38 -1.93
CA LYS A 89 -8.17 -6.44 -2.32
C LYS A 89 -9.09 -6.14 -1.14
N GLY A 90 -10.34 -5.79 -1.41
CA GLY A 90 -11.33 -5.59 -0.35
C GLY A 90 -11.04 -4.35 0.49
N ASP A 91 -11.10 -4.47 1.82
CA ASP A 91 -11.01 -3.31 2.73
C ASP A 91 -9.64 -2.62 2.69
N ILE A 92 -8.54 -3.38 2.66
CA ILE A 92 -7.18 -2.82 2.57
C ILE A 92 -6.94 -2.06 1.25
N TYR A 93 -7.65 -2.43 0.18
CA TYR A 93 -7.59 -1.68 -1.09
C TYR A 93 -8.41 -0.38 -1.02
N LYS A 94 -9.58 -0.42 -0.38
CA LYS A 94 -10.57 0.66 -0.43
C LYS A 94 -10.37 1.76 0.59
N ASN A 95 -9.82 1.42 1.75
CA ASN A 95 -9.89 2.28 2.94
C ASN A 95 -8.53 2.52 3.59
N HIS A 96 -7.44 1.97 3.02
CA HIS A 96 -6.09 2.09 3.54
C HIS A 96 -5.15 2.60 2.47
N LEU A 97 -4.13 3.33 2.91
CA LEU A 97 -3.06 3.81 2.05
C LEU A 97 -1.86 2.91 2.19
N HIS A 98 -0.99 2.92 1.18
CA HIS A 98 0.27 2.20 1.24
C HIS A 98 1.41 3.08 0.73
N GLY A 99 2.61 2.83 1.24
CA GLY A 99 3.80 3.60 0.87
C GLY A 99 5.08 2.83 1.12
N ILE A 100 6.16 3.28 0.48
CA ILE A 100 7.51 2.76 0.68
C ILE A 100 8.34 3.93 1.17
N SER A 101 8.89 3.84 2.38
CA SER A 101 9.75 4.89 2.95
C SER A 101 11.03 5.04 2.13
N ALA A 102 11.51 6.27 1.96
CA ALA A 102 12.79 6.58 1.32
C ALA A 102 13.95 6.21 2.27
N LEU A 103 14.45 4.97 2.16
CA LEU A 103 15.50 4.40 3.00
C LEU A 103 16.52 3.65 2.16
N THR A 104 17.74 3.49 2.67
CA THR A 104 18.77 2.60 2.09
C THR A 104 18.74 1.20 2.67
N GLN A 105 18.10 1.01 3.83
CA GLN A 105 17.97 -0.28 4.49
C GLN A 105 16.65 -0.36 5.27
N ASP A 106 16.08 -1.56 5.32
CA ASP A 106 14.98 -1.91 6.23
C ASP A 106 15.52 -2.74 7.40
N VAL A 107 14.82 -2.70 8.52
CA VAL A 107 15.12 -3.53 9.69
C VAL A 107 13.85 -4.27 10.07
N ILE A 108 13.88 -5.59 9.93
CA ILE A 108 12.77 -6.47 10.31
C ILE A 108 13.06 -7.02 11.71
N ILE A 109 12.06 -6.95 12.58
CA ILE A 109 12.10 -7.51 13.93
C ILE A 109 11.12 -8.68 13.98
N SER A 110 11.53 -9.80 14.58
CA SER A 110 10.64 -10.94 14.78
C SER A 110 9.54 -10.61 15.79
N LYS A 111 8.28 -10.92 15.45
CA LYS A 111 7.11 -10.69 16.32
C LYS A 111 7.25 -11.32 17.70
N GLY A 112 7.96 -12.45 17.81
CA GLY A 112 8.07 -13.23 19.04
C GLY A 112 9.06 -12.68 20.06
N ARG A 113 9.93 -11.72 19.70
CA ARG A 113 11.00 -11.23 20.59
C ARG A 113 10.76 -9.85 21.21
N GLY A 114 9.58 -9.26 21.00
CA GLY A 114 9.29 -7.89 21.47
C GLY A 114 10.22 -6.85 20.84
N ASN A 115 10.12 -5.59 21.27
CA ASN A 115 10.93 -4.51 20.71
C ASN A 115 12.39 -4.65 21.17
N VAL A 116 13.19 -5.41 20.43
CA VAL A 116 14.64 -5.49 20.60
C VAL A 116 15.18 -4.13 20.15
N GLY A 117 15.54 -3.27 21.11
CA GLY A 117 15.86 -1.85 20.86
C GLY A 117 16.76 -1.58 19.64
N GLY A 118 16.73 -0.34 19.13
CA GLY A 118 17.54 0.06 17.96
C GLY A 118 16.77 0.17 16.65
N GLY A 119 15.45 0.41 16.71
CA GLY A 119 14.58 0.65 15.55
C GLY A 119 14.29 -0.58 14.70
N GLY A 120 13.28 -0.48 13.85
CA GLY A 120 12.82 -1.55 12.96
C GLY A 120 11.32 -1.79 13.07
N VAL A 121 10.81 -2.71 12.27
CA VAL A 121 9.38 -3.00 12.16
C VAL A 121 9.12 -4.49 12.19
N THR A 122 8.01 -4.90 12.79
CA THR A 122 7.44 -6.22 12.56
C THR A 122 6.67 -6.22 11.26
N VAL A 123 6.64 -7.34 10.54
CA VAL A 123 5.91 -7.47 9.27
C VAL A 123 4.79 -8.49 9.38
N ALA A 124 3.61 -8.16 8.87
CA ALA A 124 2.41 -8.99 8.90
C ALA A 124 2.65 -10.41 8.40
N ASN A 125 3.47 -10.55 7.36
CA ASN A 125 3.74 -11.79 6.64
C ASN A 125 5.07 -12.46 7.03
N GLU A 126 5.53 -12.30 8.29
CA GLU A 126 6.77 -12.93 8.78
C GLU A 126 6.81 -14.45 8.56
N ASP A 127 5.67 -15.12 8.74
CA ASP A 127 5.48 -16.56 8.52
C ASP A 127 5.54 -16.96 7.04
N MET A 128 5.41 -16.00 6.12
CA MET A 128 5.49 -16.21 4.67
C MET A 128 6.87 -15.88 4.09
N ILE A 129 7.85 -15.46 4.90
CA ILE A 129 9.21 -15.18 4.43
C ILE A 129 9.83 -16.47 3.93
N THR A 130 10.27 -16.48 2.67
CA THR A 130 10.80 -17.69 2.03
C THR A 130 12.31 -17.80 2.17
N ASP A 131 13.03 -16.66 2.16
CA ASP A 131 14.48 -16.64 2.29
C ASP A 131 14.91 -17.30 3.61
N ARG A 132 15.75 -18.33 3.45
CA ARG A 132 16.19 -19.16 4.56
C ARG A 132 17.05 -18.36 5.54
N TRP A 133 17.95 -17.52 5.03
CA TRP A 133 18.85 -16.74 5.88
C TRP A 133 18.06 -15.75 6.71
N ILE A 134 17.11 -15.04 6.10
CA ILE A 134 16.26 -14.09 6.84
C ILE A 134 15.54 -14.80 7.99
N ARG A 135 14.94 -15.97 7.73
CA ARG A 135 14.26 -16.76 8.77
C ARG A 135 15.20 -17.20 9.90
N GLU A 136 16.37 -17.74 9.55
CA GLU A 136 17.36 -18.20 10.55
C GLU A 136 17.85 -17.02 11.41
N PHE A 137 18.18 -15.87 10.81
CA PHE A 137 18.58 -14.68 11.56
C PHE A 137 17.46 -14.10 12.43
N LEU A 138 16.21 -14.08 11.94
CA LEU A 138 15.06 -13.66 12.76
C LEU A 138 14.83 -14.60 13.94
N ALA A 139 14.98 -15.92 13.75
CA ALA A 139 14.85 -16.90 14.83
C ALA A 139 15.96 -16.77 15.88
N ASP A 140 17.21 -16.60 15.45
CA ASP A 140 18.40 -16.60 16.31
C ASP A 140 18.64 -15.26 16.99
N GLN A 141 18.55 -14.17 16.21
CA GLN A 141 18.89 -12.81 16.65
C GLN A 141 17.64 -11.96 16.94
N GLY A 142 16.46 -12.37 16.48
CA GLY A 142 15.24 -11.57 16.59
C GLY A 142 15.15 -10.41 15.62
N ARG A 143 16.15 -10.22 14.75
CA ARG A 143 16.29 -9.06 13.87
C ARG A 143 17.08 -9.40 12.61
N TYR A 144 16.71 -8.79 11.50
CA TYR A 144 17.45 -8.83 10.25
C TYR A 144 17.51 -7.46 9.58
N VAL A 145 18.69 -7.08 9.08
CA VAL A 145 18.90 -5.83 8.33
C VAL A 145 18.89 -6.15 6.84
N VAL A 146 17.98 -5.51 6.11
CA VAL A 146 17.82 -5.68 4.67
C VAL A 146 18.41 -4.46 3.96
N THR A 147 19.54 -4.63 3.29
CA THR A 147 20.11 -3.58 2.44
C THR A 147 19.33 -3.48 1.13
N ARG A 148 18.87 -2.28 0.77
CA ARG A 148 18.19 -2.03 -0.50
C ARG A 148 19.19 -1.80 -1.62
N SER A 149 18.84 -2.29 -2.80
CA SER A 149 19.44 -2.03 -4.11
C SER A 149 18.32 -1.63 -5.09
N VAL A 150 18.60 -1.59 -6.39
CA VAL A 150 17.57 -1.29 -7.40
C VAL A 150 16.41 -2.30 -7.29
N ARG A 151 15.20 -1.77 -7.08
CA ARG A 151 13.96 -2.54 -7.07
C ARG A 151 13.06 -2.08 -8.21
N THR A 152 12.48 -3.04 -8.92
CA THR A 152 11.42 -2.75 -9.90
C THR A 152 10.13 -3.43 -9.44
N SER A 153 8.98 -2.79 -9.66
CA SER A 153 7.68 -3.41 -9.43
C SER A 153 6.74 -3.23 -10.60
N LEU A 154 6.00 -4.29 -10.92
CA LEU A 154 4.96 -4.29 -11.93
C LEU A 154 3.62 -4.40 -11.22
N THR A 155 2.81 -3.35 -11.32
CA THR A 155 1.52 -3.25 -10.66
C THR A 155 0.41 -3.41 -11.70
N PHE A 156 -0.30 -4.53 -11.63
CA PHE A 156 -1.38 -4.90 -12.54
C PHE A 156 -2.73 -4.49 -11.98
N ARG A 157 -3.49 -3.74 -12.76
CA ARG A 157 -4.82 -3.22 -12.38
C ARG A 157 -5.81 -3.49 -13.50
N ARG A 158 -7.09 -3.39 -13.14
CA ARG A 158 -8.19 -3.39 -14.11
C ARG A 158 -8.94 -2.08 -14.04
N VAL A 159 -8.82 -1.28 -15.09
CA VAL A 159 -9.63 -0.07 -15.27
C VAL A 159 -11.06 -0.49 -15.58
N GLU A 160 -12.02 -0.02 -14.79
CA GLU A 160 -13.44 -0.21 -15.12
C GLU A 160 -13.82 0.71 -16.28
N LYS A 161 -14.65 0.22 -17.21
CA LYS A 161 -15.07 1.02 -18.37
C LYS A 161 -15.69 2.32 -17.86
N THR A 162 -15.12 3.45 -18.23
CA THR A 162 -15.74 4.75 -17.96
C THR A 162 -17.09 4.79 -18.65
N ALA A 163 -18.15 5.18 -17.92
CA ALA A 163 -19.41 5.49 -18.55
C ALA A 163 -19.15 6.63 -19.56
N LYS A 164 -19.44 6.39 -20.85
CA LYS A 164 -19.47 7.48 -21.83
C LYS A 164 -20.53 8.46 -21.35
N MET A 165 -20.13 9.67 -20.98
CA MET A 165 -21.04 10.76 -20.68
C MET A 165 -21.80 11.09 -21.99
N ARG A 166 -22.92 10.42 -22.24
CA ARG A 166 -23.82 10.72 -23.35
C ARG A 166 -24.71 11.90 -22.94
N GLY A 167 -24.29 13.10 -23.36
CA GLY A 167 -25.18 14.21 -23.71
C GLY A 167 -25.86 14.99 -22.59
N MET A 168 -25.42 16.24 -22.39
CA MET A 168 -26.32 17.38 -22.18
C MET A 168 -25.66 18.64 -22.77
N LEU A 169 -25.50 18.67 -24.10
CA LEU A 169 -25.39 19.95 -24.81
C LEU A 169 -26.81 20.52 -24.90
N GLY A 170 -27.15 21.42 -23.97
CA GLY A 170 -28.34 22.24 -24.09
C GLY A 170 -28.24 23.09 -25.37
N LYS A 171 -29.06 22.78 -26.38
CA LYS A 171 -29.33 23.71 -27.47
C LYS A 171 -30.15 24.86 -26.88
N ALA A 172 -29.50 25.98 -26.55
CA ALA A 172 -30.19 27.24 -26.39
C ALA A 172 -30.69 27.67 -27.78
N ARG A 173 -32.01 27.57 -28.03
CA ARG A 173 -32.67 28.32 -29.09
C ARG A 173 -32.97 29.71 -28.51
N LEU A 174 -32.32 30.73 -29.03
CA LEU A 174 -32.73 32.12 -28.87
C LEU A 174 -33.87 32.36 -29.87
N ASN A 175 -35.03 32.76 -29.36
CA ASN A 175 -36.06 33.46 -30.13
C ASN A 175 -35.77 34.96 -30.04
#